data_AF-A0A2W6PXM1-F1
#
_entry.id   AF-A0A2W6PXM1-F1
#
_cell.length_a   1.000
_cell.length_b   1.000
_cell.length_c   1.000
_cell.angle_alpha   90.00
_cell.angle_beta   90.00
_cell.angle_gamma   90.00
#
_symmetry.space_group_name_H-M   'P 1'
#
loop_
_entity.id
_entity.type
_entity.pdbx_description
1 polymer ?
#
loop_
_entity_poly.entity_id
_entity_poly.type
_entity_poly.pdbx_seq_one_letter_code
_entity_poly.pdbx_strand_id
1 'polypeptide(L)'
;RKIGYLTHRNRHAYEEAELGLRLLEHGYKLHRLNIPYFRHTSYTLPTFKMLRYRWRSGYYQGMGEILRSAWGKPYFSTVVKMVKSEVVFLLYLMLLVCSVFTLNMDIVGVALLPLLVFIVLKTIKNRSLVNGLYSAMNMTIRAAGLLKGLMQPMRDPIVPPGNKIIHR
;
A
#
# COMPACT_ATOMS: atom_id res chain seq x y z
N ARG A 1 -21.60 -16.34 -13.18
CA ARG A 1 -21.39 -14.90 -13.47
C ARG A 1 -21.37 -14.02 -12.19
N LYS A 2 -20.96 -14.55 -11.01
CA LYS A 2 -21.13 -13.86 -9.72
C LYS A 2 -19.88 -13.09 -9.22
N ILE A 3 -18.67 -13.54 -9.57
CA ILE A 3 -17.41 -12.96 -9.05
C ILE A 3 -16.78 -11.85 -9.92
N GLY A 4 -17.35 -11.53 -11.08
CA GLY A 4 -16.77 -10.56 -12.03
C GLY A 4 -15.52 -11.10 -12.77
N TYR A 5 -14.68 -10.20 -13.29
CA TYR A 5 -13.41 -10.54 -13.94
C TYR A 5 -12.32 -10.86 -12.90
N LEU A 6 -11.38 -11.74 -13.27
CA LEU A 6 -10.26 -12.14 -12.39
C LEU A 6 -9.29 -10.99 -12.10
N THR A 7 -9.18 -10.03 -13.03
CA THR A 7 -8.31 -8.86 -12.90
C THR A 7 -9.13 -7.58 -12.88
N HIS A 8 -8.67 -6.62 -12.08
CA HIS A 8 -9.33 -5.33 -11.92
C HIS A 8 -8.55 -4.26 -12.68
N ARG A 9 -9.09 -3.78 -13.82
CA ARG A 9 -8.40 -2.88 -14.78
C ARG A 9 -7.76 -1.64 -14.16
N ASN A 10 -8.37 -1.10 -13.11
CA ASN A 10 -7.95 0.17 -12.51
C ASN A 10 -6.88 0.03 -11.41
N ARG A 11 -6.35 -1.18 -11.19
CA ARG A 11 -5.45 -1.43 -10.06
C ARG A 11 -4.00 -1.45 -10.48
N HIS A 12 -3.18 -0.78 -9.69
CA HIS A 12 -1.73 -0.74 -9.87
C HIS A 12 -1.02 -1.80 -9.02
N ALA A 13 -1.69 -2.32 -7.99
CA ALA A 13 -1.22 -3.43 -7.15
C ALA A 13 -2.41 -4.10 -6.44
N TYR A 14 -2.15 -5.22 -5.74
CA TYR A 14 -3.13 -5.95 -4.92
C TYR A 14 -4.32 -6.55 -5.69
N GLU A 15 -4.15 -6.88 -6.97
CA GLU A 15 -5.21 -7.56 -7.75
C GLU A 15 -5.53 -8.95 -7.18
N GLU A 16 -4.50 -9.76 -6.92
CA GLU A 16 -4.65 -11.10 -6.37
C GLU A 16 -5.29 -11.11 -4.98
N ALA A 17 -4.90 -10.16 -4.12
CA ALA A 17 -5.45 -10.02 -2.79
C ALA A 17 -6.95 -9.66 -2.83
N GLU A 18 -7.34 -8.74 -3.73
CA GLU A 18 -8.74 -8.37 -3.95
C GLU A 18 -9.58 -9.51 -4.48
N LEU A 19 -9.05 -10.26 -5.45
CA LEU A 19 -9.72 -11.44 -5.98
C LEU A 19 -9.93 -12.47 -4.86
N GLY A 20 -8.92 -12.69 -4.02
CA GLY A 20 -9.02 -13.55 -2.86
C GLY A 20 -10.13 -13.11 -1.89
N LEU A 21 -10.26 -11.81 -1.64
CA LEU A 21 -11.34 -11.27 -0.80
C LEU A 21 -12.72 -11.47 -1.42
N ARG A 22 -12.87 -11.25 -2.73
CA ARG A 22 -14.12 -11.54 -3.46
C ARG A 22 -14.48 -13.02 -3.40
N LEU A 23 -13.51 -13.92 -3.57
CA LEU A 23 -13.74 -15.36 -3.48
C LEU A 23 -14.19 -15.76 -2.07
N LEU A 24 -13.52 -15.27 -1.03
CA LEU A 24 -13.91 -15.53 0.36
C LEU A 24 -15.31 -15.00 0.68
N GLU A 25 -15.66 -13.80 0.18
CA GLU A 25 -17.01 -13.23 0.32
C GLU A 25 -18.09 -14.13 -0.31
N HIS A 26 -17.79 -14.77 -1.44
CA HIS A 26 -18.71 -15.69 -2.13
C HIS A 26 -18.73 -17.11 -1.54
N GLY A 27 -18.11 -17.31 -0.37
CA GLY A 27 -18.10 -18.60 0.34
C GLY A 27 -17.09 -19.62 -0.20
N TYR A 28 -16.21 -19.22 -1.12
CA TYR A 28 -15.13 -20.08 -1.57
C TYR A 28 -14.06 -20.21 -0.49
N LYS A 29 -13.48 -21.40 -0.35
CA LYS A 29 -12.34 -21.65 0.54
C LYS A 29 -11.05 -21.51 -0.24
N LEU A 30 -10.11 -20.73 0.28
CA LEU A 30 -8.75 -20.63 -0.26
C LEU A 30 -7.83 -21.55 0.55
N HIS A 31 -7.18 -22.49 -0.13
CA HIS A 31 -6.21 -23.40 0.48
C HIS A 31 -4.82 -23.14 -0.11
N ARG A 32 -3.84 -22.87 0.75
CA ARG A 32 -2.45 -22.69 0.33
C ARG A 32 -1.74 -24.04 0.36
N LEU A 33 -1.29 -24.50 -0.80
CA LEU A 33 -0.45 -25.69 -0.89
C LEU A 33 0.94 -25.40 -0.31
N ASN A 34 1.42 -26.25 0.61
CA ASN A 34 2.74 -26.13 1.23
C ASN A 34 3.84 -26.76 0.36
N ILE A 35 3.82 -26.48 -0.94
CA ILE A 35 4.79 -27.01 -1.91
C ILE A 35 5.32 -25.80 -2.70
N PRO A 36 6.65 -25.61 -2.78
CA PRO A 36 7.22 -24.49 -3.54
C PRO A 36 7.14 -24.78 -5.05
N TYR A 37 6.08 -24.29 -5.70
CA TYR A 37 5.88 -24.46 -7.15
C TYR A 37 6.71 -23.50 -8.01
N PHE A 38 7.01 -22.29 -7.51
CA PHE A 38 7.71 -21.26 -8.28
C PHE A 38 8.75 -20.52 -7.43
N ARG A 39 9.85 -20.09 -8.07
CA ARG A 39 10.84 -19.18 -7.49
C ARG A 39 10.77 -17.85 -8.25
N HIS A 40 10.34 -16.80 -7.58
CA HIS A 40 10.36 -15.45 -8.15
C HIS A 40 11.71 -14.81 -7.92
N THR A 41 12.45 -14.55 -8.99
CA THR A 41 13.59 -13.64 -8.97
C THR A 41 13.08 -12.22 -9.16
N SER A 42 13.17 -11.39 -8.13
CA SER A 42 12.85 -9.97 -8.28
C SER A 42 14.00 -9.24 -8.96
N TYR A 43 13.67 -8.34 -9.89
CA TYR A 43 14.66 -7.48 -10.48
C TYR A 43 15.29 -6.56 -9.42
N THR A 44 16.61 -6.66 -9.26
CA THR A 44 17.35 -5.88 -8.26
C THR A 44 17.64 -4.49 -8.80
N LEU A 45 16.97 -3.49 -8.22
CA LEU A 45 17.21 -2.08 -8.50
C LEU A 45 17.84 -1.40 -7.28
N PRO A 46 18.73 -0.41 -7.48
CA PRO A 46 19.14 0.47 -6.39
C PRO A 46 17.92 1.13 -5.73
N THR A 47 17.97 1.31 -4.41
CA THR A 47 16.83 1.73 -3.57
C THR A 47 16.06 2.93 -4.13
N PHE A 48 16.75 4.02 -4.46
CA PHE A 48 16.11 5.22 -5.02
C PHE A 48 15.46 4.99 -6.38
N LYS A 49 16.11 4.19 -7.24
CA LYS A 49 15.59 3.86 -8.58
C LYS A 49 14.31 3.02 -8.44
N MET A 50 14.28 2.10 -7.47
CA MET A 50 13.10 1.30 -7.14
C MET A 50 11.97 2.15 -6.56
N LEU A 51 12.26 3.08 -5.63
CA LEU A 51 11.27 4.01 -5.08
C LEU A 51 10.61 4.84 -6.18
N ARG A 52 11.42 5.43 -7.07
CA ARG A 52 10.94 6.22 -8.21
C ARG A 52 10.12 5.38 -9.18
N TYR A 53 10.58 4.16 -9.48
CA TYR A 53 9.87 3.23 -10.36
C TYR A 53 8.49 2.89 -9.81
N ARG A 54 8.40 2.47 -8.54
CA ARG A 54 7.12 2.13 -7.87
C ARG A 54 6.18 3.32 -7.72
N TRP A 55 6.74 4.52 -7.53
CA TRP A 55 5.94 5.74 -7.52
C TRP A 55 5.32 6.03 -8.89
N ARG A 56 6.13 5.95 -9.95
CA ARG A 56 5.68 6.16 -11.34
C ARG A 56 4.69 5.11 -11.81
N SER A 57 4.90 3.85 -11.43
CA SER A 57 4.00 2.75 -11.79
C SER A 57 2.72 2.72 -10.97
N GLY A 58 2.52 3.63 -10.02
CA GLY A 58 1.34 3.65 -9.15
C GLY A 58 1.31 2.53 -8.11
N TYR A 59 2.36 1.72 -7.97
CA TYR A 59 2.37 0.57 -7.05
C TYR A 59 1.99 0.96 -5.60
N TYR A 60 2.48 2.11 -5.13
CA TYR A 60 2.14 2.61 -3.78
C TYR A 60 0.72 3.16 -3.66
N GLN A 61 0.05 3.49 -4.78
CA GLN A 61 -1.35 3.91 -4.81
C GLN A 61 -2.30 2.71 -4.61
N GLY A 62 -1.87 1.49 -4.97
CA GLY A 62 -2.68 0.28 -4.82
C GLY A 62 -3.21 0.01 -3.41
N MET A 63 -2.49 0.45 -2.37
CA MET A 63 -2.97 0.36 -0.97
C MET A 63 -4.17 1.27 -0.70
N GLY A 64 -4.16 2.48 -1.26
CA GLY A 64 -5.30 3.39 -1.17
C GLY A 64 -6.47 2.92 -2.03
N GLU A 65 -6.19 2.41 -3.23
CA GLU A 65 -7.19 1.87 -4.16
C GLU A 65 -7.96 0.67 -3.56
N ILE A 66 -7.25 -0.28 -2.91
CA ILE A 66 -7.91 -1.42 -2.26
C ILE A 66 -8.77 -0.98 -1.08
N LEU A 67 -8.27 -0.03 -0.28
CA LEU A 67 -9.00 0.49 0.86
C LEU A 67 -10.26 1.26 0.42
N ARG A 68 -10.16 2.07 -0.64
CA ARG A 68 -11.27 2.81 -1.25
C ARG A 68 -12.33 1.88 -1.80
N SER A 69 -11.93 0.81 -2.48
CA SER A 69 -12.83 -0.14 -3.13
C SER A 69 -13.49 -1.13 -2.18
N ALA A 70 -12.85 -1.42 -1.05
CA ALA A 70 -13.46 -2.22 0.01
C ALA A 70 -14.49 -1.41 0.83
N TRP A 71 -14.59 -0.09 0.64
CA TRP A 71 -15.53 0.75 1.38
C TRP A 71 -16.98 0.30 1.14
N GLY A 72 -17.70 0.00 2.22
CA GLY A 72 -19.08 -0.50 2.16
C GLY A 72 -19.20 -1.99 1.79
N LYS A 73 -18.09 -2.74 1.72
CA LYS A 73 -18.07 -4.19 1.49
C LYS A 73 -17.84 -4.96 2.79
N PRO A 74 -18.31 -6.22 2.92
CA PRO A 74 -18.16 -7.00 4.15
C PRO A 74 -16.70 -7.29 4.51
N TYR A 75 -15.80 -7.31 3.53
CA TYR A 75 -14.37 -7.53 3.73
C TYR A 75 -13.57 -6.25 4.06
N PHE A 76 -14.22 -5.11 4.30
CA PHE A 76 -13.56 -3.84 4.61
C PHE A 76 -12.59 -3.95 5.81
N SER A 77 -13.03 -4.59 6.90
CA SER A 77 -12.19 -4.78 8.09
C SER A 77 -10.89 -5.54 7.78
N THR A 78 -10.98 -6.55 6.91
CA THR A 78 -9.81 -7.32 6.47
C THR A 78 -8.83 -6.44 5.70
N VAL A 79 -9.33 -5.59 4.81
CA VAL A 79 -8.48 -4.64 4.05
C VAL A 79 -7.85 -3.60 4.97
N VAL A 80 -8.59 -3.05 5.93
CA VAL A 80 -8.03 -2.12 6.93
C VAL A 80 -6.90 -2.78 7.73
N LYS A 81 -7.04 -4.05 8.11
CA LYS A 81 -5.97 -4.81 8.78
C LYS A 81 -4.74 -4.98 7.88
N MET A 82 -4.91 -5.17 6.57
CA MET A 82 -3.80 -5.29 5.61
C MET A 82 -3.00 -3.99 5.44
N VAL A 83 -3.64 -2.82 5.54
CA VAL A 83 -2.99 -1.50 5.37
C VAL A 83 -2.80 -0.74 6.70
N LYS A 84 -2.97 -1.42 7.84
CA LYS A 84 -2.99 -0.79 9.17
C LYS A 84 -1.73 0.03 9.44
N SER A 85 -0.55 -0.52 9.15
CA SER A 85 0.73 0.15 9.41
C SER A 85 0.86 1.47 8.64
N GLU A 86 0.39 1.49 7.41
CA GLU A 86 0.48 2.63 6.51
C GLU A 86 -0.54 3.71 6.87
N VAL A 87 -1.74 3.30 7.28
CA VAL A 87 -2.77 4.21 7.79
C VAL A 87 -2.31 4.86 9.10
N VAL A 88 -1.79 4.09 10.05
CA VAL A 88 -1.27 4.62 11.32
C VAL A 88 -0.14 5.62 11.07
N PHE A 89 0.78 5.30 10.16
CA PHE A 89 1.88 6.19 9.83
C PHE A 89 1.41 7.46 9.10
N LEU A 90 0.42 7.36 8.20
CA LEU A 90 -0.18 8.52 7.55
C LEU A 90 -0.85 9.45 8.58
N LEU A 91 -1.64 8.90 9.50
CA LEU A 91 -2.27 9.68 10.57
C LEU A 91 -1.24 10.36 11.47
N TYR A 92 -0.17 9.65 11.82
CA TYR A 92 0.95 10.23 12.55
C TYR A 92 1.59 11.40 11.80
N LEU A 93 1.84 11.27 10.49
CA LEU A 93 2.37 12.37 9.67
C LEU A 93 1.41 13.56 9.61
N MET A 94 0.10 13.31 9.52
CA MET A 94 -0.90 14.38 9.56
C MET A 94 -0.88 15.11 10.91
N LEU A 95 -0.81 14.38 12.03
CA LEU A 95 -0.68 14.98 13.37
C LEU A 95 0.61 15.79 13.50
N LEU A 96 1.73 15.30 12.96
CA LEU A 96 2.99 16.02 12.95
C LEU A 96 2.87 17.33 12.16
N VAL A 97 2.25 17.30 10.98
CA VAL A 97 1.99 18.51 10.19
C VAL A 97 1.06 19.47 10.95
N CYS A 98 -0.01 18.98 11.57
CA CYS A 98 -0.90 19.79 12.42
C CYS A 98 -0.17 20.41 13.60
N SER A 99 0.79 19.70 14.22
CA SER A 99 1.57 20.23 15.34
C SER A 99 2.41 21.45 14.92
N VAL A 100 2.94 21.46 13.71
CA VAL A 100 3.71 22.60 13.17
C VAL A 100 2.83 23.84 13.04
N PHE A 101 1.55 23.68 12.67
CA PHE A 101 0.61 24.80 12.59
C PHE A 101 0.27 25.43 13.96
N THR A 102 0.53 24.73 15.07
CA THR A 102 0.33 25.30 16.42
C THR A 102 1.39 26.33 16.80
N LEU A 103 2.50 26.42 16.04
CA LEU A 103 3.68 27.26 16.30
C LEU A 103 4.32 27.07 17.69
N ASN A 104 3.94 26.02 18.42
CA ASN A 104 4.49 25.69 19.73
C ASN A 104 5.63 24.66 19.57
N MET A 105 6.86 25.08 19.88
CA MET A 105 8.05 24.24 19.73
C MET A 105 8.03 23.00 20.64
N ASP A 106 7.39 23.07 21.80
CA ASP A 106 7.29 21.92 22.72
C ASP A 106 6.41 20.82 22.12
N ILE A 107 5.26 21.20 21.54
CA ILE A 107 4.33 20.27 20.89
C ILE A 107 5.00 19.62 19.68
N VAL A 108 5.70 20.42 18.86
CA VAL A 108 6.44 19.91 17.69
C VAL A 108 7.57 18.97 18.13
N GLY A 109 8.30 19.32 19.20
CA GLY A 109 9.36 18.48 19.76
C GLY A 109 8.85 17.12 20.22
N VAL A 110 7.75 17.10 20.98
CA VAL A 110 7.10 15.85 21.44
C VAL A 110 6.59 15.03 20.25
N ALA A 111 6.00 15.67 19.24
CA ALA A 111 5.50 14.99 18.05
C ALA A 111 6.63 14.37 17.20
N LEU A 112 7.84 14.94 17.22
CA LEU A 112 9.01 14.44 16.49
C LEU A 112 9.69 13.23 17.16
N LEU A 113 9.59 13.10 18.49
CA LEU A 113 10.27 12.03 19.24
C LEU A 113 10.02 10.62 18.69
N PRO A 114 8.78 10.19 18.37
CA PRO A 114 8.54 8.85 17.83
C PRO A 114 9.26 8.59 16.50
N LEU A 115 9.34 9.59 15.61
CA LEU A 115 10.05 9.47 14.34
C LEU A 115 11.55 9.35 14.54
N LEU A 116 12.12 10.15 15.46
CA LEU A 116 13.54 10.07 15.80
C LEU A 116 13.89 8.71 16.42
N VAL A 117 13.10 8.24 17.39
CA VAL A 117 13.25 6.92 18.00
C VAL A 117 13.19 5.83 16.93
N PHE A 118 12.24 5.90 15.99
CA PHE A 118 12.13 4.94 14.90
C PHE A 118 13.40 4.92 14.02
N ILE A 119 13.93 6.08 13.64
CA ILE A 119 15.16 6.18 12.83
C ILE A 119 16.33 5.59 13.60
N VAL A 120 16.52 5.95 14.87
CA VAL A 120 17.60 5.43 15.72
C VAL A 120 17.52 3.91 15.85
N LEU A 121 16.34 3.37 16.14
CA LEU A 121 16.13 1.91 16.23
C LEU A 121 16.45 1.20 14.91
N LYS A 122 16.06 1.79 13.78
CA LYS A 122 16.39 1.25 12.45
C LYS A 122 17.88 1.36 12.14
N THR A 123 18.53 2.44 12.55
CA THR A 123 19.99 2.61 12.41
C THR A 123 20.74 1.55 13.20
N ILE A 124 20.36 1.32 14.46
CA ILE A 124 20.97 0.29 15.32
C ILE A 124 20.76 -1.10 14.71
N LYS A 125 19.51 -1.43 14.35
CA LYS A 125 19.17 -2.73 13.77
C LYS A 125 19.90 -3.00 12.46
N ASN A 126 20.00 -2.00 11.59
CA ASN A 126 20.60 -2.14 10.26
C ASN A 126 22.10 -1.81 10.24
N ARG A 127 22.68 -1.44 11.39
CA ARG A 127 24.07 -0.96 11.56
C ARG A 127 24.48 0.12 10.55
N SER A 128 23.53 0.94 10.11
CA SER A 128 23.73 1.94 9.06
C SER A 128 22.72 3.07 9.17
N LEU A 129 23.23 4.30 9.29
CA LEU A 129 22.44 5.53 9.31
C LEU A 129 21.66 5.70 8.00
N VAL A 130 22.31 5.43 6.87
CA VAL A 130 21.72 5.52 5.53
C VAL A 130 20.50 4.60 5.41
N ASN A 131 20.60 3.37 5.91
CA ASN A 131 19.48 2.43 5.91
C ASN A 131 18.34 2.85 6.86
N GLY A 132 18.66 3.52 7.97
CA GLY A 132 17.68 4.14 8.86
C GLY A 132 16.86 5.22 8.14
N LEU A 133 17.54 6.17 7.49
CA LEU A 133 16.90 7.23 6.71
C LEU A 133 16.08 6.67 5.54
N TYR A 134 16.60 5.69 4.80
CA TYR A 134 15.83 5.04 3.72
C TYR A 134 14.56 4.37 4.22
N SER A 135 14.57 3.81 5.43
CA SER A 135 13.36 3.24 6.03
C SER A 135 12.30 4.31 6.28
N ALA A 136 12.69 5.47 6.83
CA ALA A 136 11.78 6.59 7.05
C ALA A 136 11.23 7.12 5.72
N MET A 137 12.11 7.37 4.74
CA MET A 137 11.71 7.82 3.40
C MET A 137 10.72 6.86 2.73
N ASN A 138 10.98 5.55 2.81
CA ASN A 138 10.09 4.54 2.24
C ASN A 138 8.71 4.56 2.89
N MET A 139 8.62 4.72 4.22
CA MET A 139 7.33 4.83 4.91
C MET A 139 6.57 6.10 4.52
N THR A 140 7.26 7.24 4.37
CA THR A 140 6.64 8.49 3.92
C THR A 140 6.10 8.37 2.49
N ILE A 141 6.84 7.76 1.58
CA ILE A 141 6.39 7.52 0.20
C ILE A 141 5.17 6.60 0.17
N ARG A 142 5.15 5.55 1.00
CA ARG A 142 4.00 4.64 1.11
C ARG A 142 2.76 5.33 1.66
N ALA A 143 2.90 6.17 2.69
CA ALA A 143 1.80 6.98 3.22
C ALA A 143 1.26 7.97 2.18
N ALA A 144 2.15 8.67 1.45
CA ALA A 144 1.76 9.55 0.36
C ALA A 144 1.06 8.79 -0.78
N GLY A 145 1.54 7.59 -1.10
CA GLY A 145 0.91 6.69 -2.07
C GLY A 145 -0.49 6.27 -1.64
N LEU A 146 -0.67 5.88 -0.38
CA LEU A 146 -1.97 5.53 0.20
C LEU A 146 -2.95 6.70 0.10
N LEU A 147 -2.54 7.90 0.50
CA LEU A 147 -3.37 9.10 0.41
C LEU A 147 -3.76 9.38 -1.05
N LYS A 148 -2.81 9.33 -1.98
CA LYS A 148 -3.08 9.52 -3.41
C LYS A 148 -4.03 8.46 -3.97
N GLY A 149 -3.87 7.19 -3.58
CA GLY A 149 -4.73 6.09 -4.02
C GLY A 149 -6.17 6.21 -3.50
N LEU A 150 -6.37 6.74 -2.28
CA LEU A 150 -7.70 7.03 -1.76
C LEU A 150 -8.45 8.10 -2.56
N MET A 151 -7.71 9.05 -3.14
CA MET A 151 -8.28 10.14 -3.95
C MET A 151 -8.55 9.73 -5.41
N GLN A 152 -8.10 8.55 -5.86
CA GLN A 152 -8.32 8.13 -7.23
C GLN A 152 -9.75 7.61 -7.47
N PRO A 153 -10.36 7.96 -8.62
CA PRO A 153 -11.69 7.48 -8.97
C PRO A 153 -11.66 5.96 -9.19
N MET A 154 -12.58 5.26 -8.52
CA MET A 154 -12.76 3.82 -8.68
C MET A 154 -13.57 3.51 -9.94
N ARG A 155 -13.06 2.62 -10.79
CA ARG A 155 -13.84 1.99 -11.86
C ARG A 155 -14.35 0.64 -11.39
N ASP A 156 -15.56 0.27 -11.81
CA ASP A 156 -16.22 -0.97 -11.38
C ASP A 156 -15.47 -2.23 -11.90
N PRO A 157 -15.17 -3.23 -11.05
CA PRO A 157 -14.58 -4.52 -11.45
C PRO A 157 -15.38 -5.32 -12.48
N ILE A 158 -16.67 -5.02 -12.64
CA ILE A 158 -17.58 -5.74 -13.54
C ILE A 158 -17.43 -5.27 -15.00
N VAL A 159 -16.83 -4.08 -15.22
CA VAL A 159 -16.65 -3.54 -16.56
C VAL A 159 -15.52 -4.30 -17.28
N PRO A 160 -15.78 -4.86 -18.48
CA PRO A 160 -14.76 -5.57 -19.23
C PRO A 160 -13.58 -4.66 -19.58
N PRO A 161 -12.34 -5.18 -19.58
CA PRO A 161 -11.24 -4.48 -20.21
C PRO A 161 -11.54 -4.31 -21.70
N GLY A 162 -11.33 -3.11 -22.25
CA GLY A 162 -11.48 -2.87 -23.68
C GLY A 162 -10.42 -3.67 -24.43
N ASN A 163 -10.79 -4.82 -24.96
CA ASN A 163 -9.94 -5.74 -25.68
C ASN A 163 -10.32 -5.71 -27.16
N LYS A 164 -9.35 -5.39 -28.01
CA LYS A 164 -9.47 -5.59 -29.45
C LYS A 164 -8.84 -6.94 -29.77
N ILE A 165 -9.65 -7.91 -30.19
CA ILE A 165 -9.14 -9.18 -30.68
C ILE A 165 -8.42 -8.88 -31.99
N ILE A 166 -7.09 -9.03 -31.99
CA ILE A 166 -6.30 -8.96 -33.21
C ILE A 166 -6.34 -10.36 -33.80
N HIS A 167 -7.25 -10.60 -34.74
CA HIS A 167 -7.14 -11.78 -35.61
C HIS A 167 -5.88 -11.60 -36.46
N ARG A 168 -5.00 -12.59 -36.40
CA ARG A 168 -3.81 -12.68 -37.25
C ARG A 168 -4.02 -13.78 -38.27
#